data_AF-A0A1J5N615-F1
#
_entry.id   AF-A0A1J5N615-F1
#
_cell.length_a   1.000
_cell.length_b   1.000
_cell.length_c   1.000
_cell.angle_alpha   90.00
_cell.angle_beta   90.00
_cell.angle_gamma   90.00
#
_symmetry.space_group_name_H-M   'P 1'
#
loop_
_entity.id
_entity.type
_entity.pdbx_description
1 polymer ?
#
loop_
_entity_poly.entity_id
_entity_poly.type
_entity_poly.pdbx_seq_one_letter_code
_entity_poly.pdbx_strand_id
1 'polypeptide(L)'
;MRRILTALALALAIALAAIPAPASDYADMDICLGKQVLGRILCKDPQEINYVTKVRDNIYLFSVFYAKQEARFVVGISGDKIRVQGREFLKLTRTIPYAFDKTSKCAVVEYSSSECTRTDPIVCCTEKTEEDVKEQNFWDRPIPDLLEEDLQKALEVLPPEDQPVQNGENGQGTPAAPPAQ
;
A
#
# COMPACT_ATOMS: atom_id res chain seq x y z
N MET A 1 -38.90 -39.54 15.35
CA MET A 1 -38.18 -38.70 16.33
C MET A 1 -36.65 -38.72 16.15
N ARG A 2 -36.00 -39.89 15.99
CA ARG A 2 -34.52 -40.00 15.86
C ARG A 2 -33.90 -39.25 14.66
N ARG A 3 -34.62 -39.13 13.54
CA ARG A 3 -34.18 -38.38 12.34
C ARG A 3 -34.30 -36.86 12.48
N ILE A 4 -35.18 -36.37 13.37
CA ILE A 4 -35.38 -34.93 13.61
C ILE A 4 -34.28 -34.41 14.55
N LEU A 5 -33.90 -35.21 15.55
CA LEU A 5 -32.79 -34.89 16.46
C LEU A 5 -31.44 -34.83 15.75
N THR A 6 -31.20 -35.69 14.76
CA THR A 6 -29.96 -35.68 13.97
C THR A 6 -29.88 -34.49 13.01
N ALA A 7 -30.99 -34.10 12.39
CA ALA A 7 -31.05 -32.90 11.56
C ALA A 7 -30.83 -31.61 12.38
N LEU A 8 -31.39 -31.55 13.60
CA LEU A 8 -31.21 -30.40 14.50
C LEU A 8 -29.76 -30.28 15.00
N ALA A 9 -29.12 -31.40 15.33
CA ALA A 9 -27.72 -31.42 15.75
C ALA A 9 -26.77 -31.02 14.61
N LEU A 10 -27.06 -31.43 13.37
CA LEU A 10 -26.26 -31.05 12.20
C LEU A 10 -26.43 -29.55 11.87
N ALA A 11 -27.64 -29.01 11.97
CA ALA A 11 -27.88 -27.57 11.79
C ALA A 11 -27.20 -26.73 12.88
N LEU A 12 -27.19 -27.20 14.12
CA LEU A 12 -26.49 -26.53 15.22
C LEU A 12 -24.97 -26.54 15.02
N ALA A 13 -24.40 -27.65 14.53
CA ALA A 13 -22.98 -27.75 14.22
C ALA A 13 -22.53 -26.81 13.08
N ILE A 14 -23.39 -26.58 12.08
CA ILE A 14 -23.10 -25.65 10.97
C ILE A 14 -23.15 -24.19 11.46
N ALA A 15 -24.02 -23.86 12.41
CA ALA A 15 -24.09 -22.52 12.99
C ALA A 15 -22.85 -22.15 13.84
N LEU A 16 -22.15 -23.14 14.40
CA LEU A 16 -20.92 -22.96 15.18
C LEU A 16 -19.65 -22.83 14.32
N ALA A 17 -19.74 -23.09 13.01
CA ALA A 17 -18.62 -22.92 12.07
C ALA A 17 -18.64 -21.57 11.35
N ALA A 18 -19.33 -20.56 11.90
CA ALA A 18 -19.23 -19.19 11.41
C ALA A 18 -17.82 -18.65 11.70
N ILE A 19 -16.92 -18.83 10.73
CA ILE A 19 -15.57 -18.26 10.78
C ILE A 19 -15.74 -16.74 10.89
N PRO A 20 -15.21 -16.09 11.95
CA PRO A 20 -15.22 -14.64 12.03
C PRO A 20 -14.45 -14.11 10.82
N ALA A 21 -15.09 -13.24 10.03
CA ALA A 21 -14.39 -12.52 8.99
C ALA A 21 -13.24 -11.73 9.65
N PRO A 22 -12.01 -11.77 9.11
CA PRO A 22 -10.93 -10.98 9.66
C PRO A 22 -11.34 -9.51 9.60
N ALA A 23 -11.52 -8.89 10.77
CA ALA A 23 -11.57 -7.45 10.88
C ALA A 23 -10.24 -6.93 10.30
N SER A 24 -10.28 -5.95 9.38
CA SER A 24 -9.04 -5.38 8.87
C SER A 24 -8.31 -4.70 10.03
N ASP A 25 -7.09 -5.16 10.34
CA ASP A 25 -6.22 -4.57 11.37
C ASP A 25 -5.68 -3.18 10.95
N TYR A 26 -6.10 -2.67 9.79
CA TYR A 26 -5.57 -1.49 9.12
C TYR A 26 -6.58 -0.34 9.06
N ALA A 27 -7.29 -0.08 10.16
CA ALA A 27 -8.34 0.93 10.22
C ALA A 27 -7.84 2.34 9.85
N ASP A 28 -6.63 2.71 10.25
CA ASP A 28 -6.05 4.03 9.95
C ASP A 28 -5.75 4.20 8.46
N MET A 29 -5.26 3.14 7.82
CA MET A 29 -5.06 3.10 6.38
C MET A 29 -6.39 3.23 5.65
N ASP A 30 -7.41 2.49 6.08
CA ASP A 30 -8.76 2.55 5.51
C ASP A 30 -9.37 3.96 5.62
N ILE A 31 -9.18 4.61 6.76
CA ILE A 31 -9.64 5.99 6.99
C ILE A 31 -8.87 6.96 6.07
N CYS A 32 -7.55 6.81 5.95
CA CYS A 32 -6.73 7.60 5.03
C CYS A 32 -7.21 7.45 3.58
N LEU A 33 -7.43 6.21 3.13
CA LEU A 33 -7.92 5.91 1.79
C LEU A 33 -9.28 6.56 1.54
N GLY A 34 -10.20 6.44 2.50
CA GLY A 34 -11.52 7.06 2.40
C GLY A 34 -11.45 8.57 2.23
N LYS A 35 -10.64 9.26 3.04
CA LYS A 35 -10.44 10.73 2.94
C LYS A 35 -9.82 11.13 1.60
N GLN A 36 -8.75 10.46 1.19
CA GLN A 36 -8.04 10.79 -0.05
C GLN A 36 -8.92 10.56 -1.28
N VAL A 37 -9.60 9.42 -1.35
CA VAL A 37 -10.49 9.08 -2.46
C VAL A 37 -11.67 10.05 -2.55
N LEU A 38 -12.32 10.36 -1.42
CA LEU A 38 -13.39 11.36 -1.39
C LEU A 38 -12.88 12.74 -1.79
N GLY A 39 -11.68 13.12 -1.35
CA GLY A 39 -11.04 14.37 -1.74
C GLY A 39 -10.83 14.45 -3.26
N ARG A 40 -10.39 13.36 -3.89
CA ARG A 40 -10.24 13.27 -5.35
C ARG A 40 -11.56 13.27 -6.10
N ILE A 41 -12.63 12.70 -5.54
CA ILE A 41 -13.94 12.72 -6.20
C ILE A 41 -14.57 14.11 -6.12
N LEU A 42 -14.41 14.80 -4.99
CA LEU A 42 -15.05 16.09 -4.71
C LEU A 42 -14.14 17.29 -5.03
N CYS A 43 -12.96 17.05 -5.58
CA CYS A 43 -11.89 18.04 -5.78
C CYS A 43 -11.60 18.88 -4.51
N LYS A 44 -11.63 18.24 -3.34
CA LYS A 44 -11.40 18.86 -2.03
C LYS A 44 -10.12 18.35 -1.39
N ASP A 45 -9.60 19.11 -0.44
CA ASP A 45 -8.47 18.65 0.36
C ASP A 45 -8.91 17.52 1.31
N PRO A 46 -8.12 16.44 1.45
CA PRO A 46 -8.41 15.36 2.40
C PRO A 46 -8.61 15.83 3.86
N GLN A 47 -8.02 16.96 4.25
CA GLN A 47 -8.18 17.53 5.59
C GLN A 47 -9.57 18.15 5.81
N GLU A 48 -10.29 18.52 4.75
CA GLU A 48 -11.67 19.02 4.84
C GLU A 48 -12.70 17.89 5.03
N ILE A 49 -12.25 16.63 4.94
CA ILE A 49 -13.09 15.45 5.04
C ILE A 49 -12.96 14.86 6.43
N ASN A 50 -14.08 14.85 7.14
CA ASN A 50 -14.16 14.35 8.50
C ASN A 50 -14.55 12.88 8.48
N TYR A 51 -13.76 12.07 9.19
CA TYR A 51 -14.17 10.73 9.55
C TYR A 51 -15.16 10.84 10.71
N VAL A 52 -16.34 10.23 10.55
CA VAL A 52 -17.41 10.28 11.55
C VAL A 52 -17.40 9.03 12.40
N THR A 53 -17.53 7.86 11.77
CA THR A 53 -17.60 6.58 12.49
C THR A 53 -17.43 5.38 11.56
N LYS A 54 -17.11 4.22 12.13
CA LYS A 54 -17.14 2.92 11.48
C LYS A 54 -18.55 2.36 11.61
N VAL A 55 -19.25 2.20 10.49
CA VAL A 55 -20.64 1.72 10.47
C VAL A 55 -20.70 0.20 10.62
N ARG A 56 -19.81 -0.50 9.89
CA ARG A 56 -19.62 -1.96 9.92
C ARG A 56 -18.17 -2.28 9.60
N ASP A 57 -17.79 -3.54 9.66
CA ASP A 57 -16.48 -3.97 9.17
C ASP A 57 -16.27 -3.50 7.74
N ASN A 58 -15.13 -2.85 7.54
CA ASN A 58 -14.71 -2.30 6.26
C ASN A 58 -15.64 -1.21 5.70
N ILE A 59 -16.58 -0.66 6.48
CA ILE A 59 -17.51 0.38 6.03
C ILE A 59 -17.44 1.58 6.98
N TYR A 60 -17.08 2.72 6.43
CA TYR A 60 -16.79 3.95 7.15
C TYR A 60 -17.71 5.06 6.68
N LEU A 61 -18.13 5.91 7.62
CA LEU A 61 -18.94 7.10 7.37
C LEU A 61 -18.04 8.33 7.44
N PHE A 62 -18.12 9.14 6.39
CA PHE A 62 -17.43 10.42 6.27
C PHE A 62 -18.43 11.55 6.11
N SER A 63 -18.06 12.74 6.55
CA SER A 63 -18.79 13.96 6.28
C SER A 63 -17.89 15.03 5.71
N VAL A 64 -18.48 15.87 4.87
CA VAL A 64 -17.81 17.00 4.22
C VAL A 64 -18.77 18.15 4.11
N PHE A 65 -18.27 19.36 4.37
CA PHE A 65 -19.09 20.56 4.20
C PHE A 65 -19.11 20.96 2.73
N TYR A 66 -20.30 20.97 2.12
CA TYR A 66 -20.50 21.28 0.70
C TYR A 66 -21.73 22.17 0.50
N ALA A 67 -21.58 23.27 -0.24
CA ALA A 67 -22.68 24.15 -0.65
C ALA A 67 -23.64 24.56 0.50
N LYS A 68 -23.09 24.91 1.68
CA LYS A 68 -23.78 25.35 2.91
C LYS A 68 -24.44 24.25 3.76
N GLN A 69 -24.26 22.98 3.41
CA GLN A 69 -24.75 21.85 4.20
C GLN A 69 -23.67 20.80 4.40
N GLU A 70 -23.81 19.99 5.44
CA GLU A 70 -22.96 18.82 5.64
C GLU A 70 -23.51 17.67 4.77
N ALA A 71 -22.66 17.09 3.93
CA ALA A 71 -22.99 15.95 3.10
C ALA A 71 -22.28 14.70 3.65
N ARG A 72 -23.01 13.58 3.72
CA ARG A 72 -22.47 12.32 4.24
C ARG A 72 -22.21 11.30 3.14
N PHE A 73 -21.08 10.61 3.27
CA PHE A 73 -20.61 9.60 2.34
C PHE A 73 -20.27 8.31 3.08
N VAL A 74 -20.69 7.19 2.53
CA VAL A 74 -20.33 5.86 3.01
C VAL A 74 -19.24 5.32 2.10
N VAL A 75 -18.11 4.91 2.67
CA VAL A 75 -16.99 4.30 1.95
C VAL A 75 -16.78 2.89 2.48
N GLY A 76 -16.88 1.91 1.59
CA GLY A 76 -16.58 0.51 1.87
C GLY A 76 -15.25 0.10 1.23
N ILE A 77 -14.35 -0.53 1.97
CA ILE A 77 -13.04 -0.98 1.48
C ILE A 77 -12.97 -2.50 1.60
N SER A 78 -13.15 -3.22 0.50
CA SER A 78 -13.24 -4.68 0.55
C SER A 78 -12.45 -5.31 -0.58
N GLY A 79 -11.57 -6.24 -0.22
CA GLY A 79 -10.73 -6.97 -1.17
C GLY A 79 -9.79 -6.02 -1.91
N ASP A 80 -10.02 -5.89 -3.21
CA ASP A 80 -9.26 -5.07 -4.16
C ASP A 80 -10.01 -3.79 -4.57
N LYS A 81 -11.09 -3.43 -3.88
CA LYS A 81 -12.01 -2.35 -4.31
C LYS A 81 -12.44 -1.45 -3.17
N ILE A 82 -12.50 -0.17 -3.49
CA ILE A 82 -13.07 0.90 -2.67
C ILE A 82 -14.41 1.31 -3.30
N ARG A 83 -15.49 1.24 -2.53
CA ARG A 83 -16.83 1.64 -2.95
C ARG A 83 -17.25 2.89 -2.19
N VAL A 84 -17.52 3.96 -2.93
CA VAL A 84 -17.99 5.24 -2.38
C VAL A 84 -19.46 5.41 -2.73
N GLN A 85 -20.29 5.76 -1.74
CA GLN A 85 -21.70 6.03 -1.92
C GLN A 85 -22.11 7.31 -1.18
N GLY A 86 -22.60 8.30 -1.94
CA GLY A 86 -23.27 9.49 -1.41
C GLY A 86 -24.78 9.33 -1.51
N ARG A 87 -25.50 9.56 -0.40
CA ARG A 87 -26.98 9.54 -0.39
C ARG A 87 -27.58 10.95 -0.47
N GLU A 88 -26.85 11.95 0.01
CA GLU A 88 -27.30 13.32 0.19
C GLU A 88 -26.66 14.23 -0.86
N PHE A 89 -27.49 15.01 -1.56
CA PHE A 89 -27.17 16.01 -2.59
C PHE A 89 -26.44 15.49 -3.85
N LEU A 90 -25.36 14.74 -3.67
CA LEU A 90 -24.61 14.05 -4.72
C LEU A 90 -24.96 12.56 -4.65
N LYS A 91 -25.91 12.12 -5.49
CA LYS A 91 -26.21 10.69 -5.72
C LYS A 91 -25.04 10.04 -6.46
N LEU A 92 -23.93 9.90 -5.75
CA LEU A 92 -22.68 9.38 -6.27
C LEU A 92 -22.58 7.90 -5.88
N THR A 93 -22.24 7.06 -6.83
CA THR A 93 -21.74 5.71 -6.55
C THR A 93 -20.53 5.45 -7.43
N ARG A 94 -19.39 5.18 -6.80
CA ARG A 94 -18.13 4.87 -7.50
C ARG A 94 -17.53 3.62 -6.89
N THR A 95 -16.92 2.81 -7.75
CA THR A 95 -16.12 1.66 -7.35
C THR A 95 -14.75 1.85 -7.99
N ILE A 96 -13.73 1.88 -7.14
CA ILE A 96 -12.37 2.23 -7.50
C ILE A 96 -11.49 1.04 -7.13
N PRO A 97 -10.74 0.46 -8.08
CA PRO A 97 -9.80 -0.59 -7.75
C PRO A 97 -8.64 -0.03 -6.93
N TYR A 98 -8.09 -0.81 -6.01
CA TYR A 98 -6.87 -0.48 -5.31
C TYR A 98 -5.99 -1.72 -5.11
N ALA A 99 -4.69 -1.50 -4.93
CA ALA A 99 -3.74 -2.55 -4.62
C ALA A 99 -3.20 -2.33 -3.20
N PHE A 100 -3.22 -3.38 -2.39
CA PHE A 100 -2.55 -3.41 -1.09
C PHE A 100 -1.26 -4.22 -1.20
N ASP A 101 -0.13 -3.56 -0.94
CA ASP A 101 1.15 -4.23 -0.85
C ASP A 101 1.39 -4.68 0.60
N LYS A 102 1.46 -6.01 0.77
CA LYS A 102 1.70 -6.64 2.08
C LYS A 102 3.09 -6.37 2.63
N THR A 103 4.08 -6.12 1.76
CA THR A 103 5.47 -5.92 2.17
C THR A 103 5.67 -4.51 2.70
N SER A 104 5.24 -3.50 1.96
CA SER A 104 5.31 -2.10 2.42
C SER A 104 4.20 -1.73 3.42
N LYS A 105 3.18 -2.59 3.58
CA LYS A 105 1.95 -2.32 4.34
C LYS A 105 1.26 -1.01 3.91
N CYS A 106 1.38 -0.69 2.62
CA CYS A 106 0.79 0.50 2.00
C CYS A 106 -0.23 0.09 0.95
N ALA A 107 -1.32 0.85 0.89
CA ALA A 107 -2.30 0.80 -0.19
C ALA A 107 -2.02 1.91 -1.19
N VAL A 108 -2.02 1.54 -2.48
CA VAL A 108 -1.87 2.46 -3.60
C VAL A 108 -3.15 2.45 -4.43
N VAL A 109 -3.68 3.64 -4.71
CA VAL A 109 -4.86 3.85 -5.55
C VAL A 109 -4.51 4.78 -6.70
N GLU A 110 -4.70 4.28 -7.92
CA GLU A 110 -4.63 5.09 -9.12
C GLU A 110 -6.05 5.58 -9.46
N TYR A 111 -6.37 6.77 -8.97
CA TYR A 111 -7.66 7.40 -9.26
C TYR A 111 -7.49 8.89 -9.50
N SER A 112 -7.90 9.33 -10.69
CA SER A 112 -7.96 10.73 -11.08
C SER A 112 -9.35 11.06 -11.62
N SER A 113 -9.91 12.19 -11.19
CA SER A 113 -11.11 12.77 -11.82
C SER A 113 -10.67 13.76 -12.89
N SER A 114 -11.33 13.77 -14.05
CA SER A 114 -11.08 14.77 -15.11
C SER A 114 -11.42 16.19 -14.68
N GLU A 115 -12.21 16.34 -13.61
CA GLU A 115 -12.65 17.63 -13.08
C GLU A 115 -11.64 18.23 -12.10
N CYS A 116 -10.70 17.44 -11.59
CA CYS A 116 -9.72 17.89 -10.60
C CYS A 116 -8.31 17.99 -11.22
N THR A 117 -7.52 18.95 -10.76
CA THR A 117 -6.13 19.15 -11.22
C THR A 117 -5.14 18.12 -10.64
N ARG A 118 -5.49 17.48 -9.52
CA ARG A 118 -4.61 16.51 -8.84
C ARG A 118 -4.73 15.15 -9.52
N THR A 119 -3.63 14.68 -10.12
CA THR A 119 -3.52 13.37 -10.78
C THR A 119 -2.57 12.40 -10.07
N ASP A 120 -1.87 12.84 -9.02
CA ASP A 120 -0.91 12.00 -8.30
C ASP A 120 -1.57 10.77 -7.68
N PRO A 121 -0.87 9.62 -7.63
CA PRO A 121 -1.39 8.41 -6.99
C PRO A 121 -1.66 8.65 -5.51
N ILE A 122 -2.72 8.01 -5.00
CA ILE A 122 -3.04 8.04 -3.57
C ILE A 122 -2.25 6.92 -2.91
N VAL A 123 -1.46 7.26 -1.88
CA VAL A 123 -0.70 6.29 -1.08
C VAL A 123 -1.09 6.47 0.39
N CYS A 124 -1.55 5.40 1.02
CA CYS A 124 -1.88 5.36 2.44
C CYS A 124 -1.23 4.14 3.06
N CYS A 125 -0.42 4.35 4.10
CA CYS A 125 0.27 3.28 4.81
C CYS A 125 -0.30 3.15 6.22
N THR A 126 -0.30 1.92 6.74
CA THR A 126 -0.56 1.70 8.17
C THR A 126 0.60 2.21 9.02
N GLU A 127 0.34 2.49 10.29
CA GLU A 127 1.38 2.82 11.25
C GLU A 127 2.36 1.63 11.37
N LYS A 128 3.67 1.94 11.31
CA LYS A 128 4.72 0.92 11.45
C LYS A 128 4.65 0.34 12.87
N THR A 129 4.71 -0.97 13.01
CA THR A 129 4.72 -1.58 14.35
C THR A 129 6.02 -1.26 15.07
N GLU A 130 6.04 -1.34 16.40
CA GLU A 130 7.26 -1.10 17.19
C GLU A 130 8.43 -2.01 16.76
N GLU A 131 8.11 -3.19 16.24
CA GLU A 131 9.06 -4.16 15.69
C GLU A 131 9.67 -3.66 14.38
N ASP A 132 8.83 -3.15 13.46
CA ASP A 132 9.29 -2.55 12.20
C ASP A 132 10.21 -1.33 12.47
N VAL A 133 9.88 -0.53 13.49
CA VAL A 133 10.68 0.63 13.90
C VAL A 133 12.02 0.19 14.51
N LYS A 134 12.02 -0.87 15.34
CA LYS A 134 13.25 -1.44 15.92
C LYS A 134 14.18 -2.01 14.85
N GLU A 135 13.62 -2.63 13.81
CA GLU A 135 14.40 -3.17 12.69
C GLU A 135 15.02 -2.05 11.83
N GLN A 136 14.28 -1.00 11.51
CA GLN A 136 14.87 0.15 10.80
C GLN A 136 16.01 0.80 11.61
N ASN A 137 15.76 1.03 12.89
CA ASN A 137 16.77 1.58 13.80
C ASN A 137 17.95 0.64 14.02
N PHE A 138 17.84 -0.66 13.70
CA PHE A 138 18.97 -1.61 13.77
C PHE A 138 19.94 -1.39 12.61
N TRP A 139 19.42 -1.12 11.41
CA TRP A 139 20.25 -0.84 10.21
C TRP A 139 20.89 0.55 10.25
N ASP A 140 20.25 1.51 10.90
CA ASP A 140 20.78 2.88 11.08
C ASP A 140 21.81 3.00 12.23
N ARG A 141 22.24 1.87 12.82
CA ARG A 141 23.26 1.90 13.87
C ARG A 141 24.62 2.27 13.27
N PRO A 142 25.39 3.17 13.92
CA PRO A 142 26.77 3.42 13.50
C PRO A 142 27.57 2.12 13.53
N ILE A 143 28.44 1.94 12.53
CA ILE A 143 29.36 0.81 12.47
C ILE A 143 30.20 0.84 13.76
N PRO A 144 30.26 -0.26 14.53
CA PRO A 144 31.06 -0.29 15.75
C PRO A 144 32.53 0.00 15.46
N ASP A 145 33.16 0.84 16.29
CA ASP A 145 34.56 1.30 16.18
C ASP A 145 35.59 0.16 16.02
N LEU A 146 35.25 -1.06 16.45
CA LEU A 146 36.10 -2.26 16.33
C LEU A 146 36.31 -2.73 14.87
N LEU A 147 35.51 -2.25 13.91
CA LEU A 147 35.64 -2.58 12.48
C LEU A 147 36.42 -1.53 11.68
N GLU A 148 36.75 -0.37 12.28
CA GLU A 148 37.49 0.69 11.59
C GLU A 148 38.94 0.27 11.40
N GLU A 149 39.55 -0.40 12.38
CA GLU A 149 40.92 -0.90 12.30
C GLU A 149 41.11 -1.97 11.21
N ASP A 150 40.14 -2.87 11.05
CA ASP A 150 40.17 -3.92 10.02
C ASP A 150 39.77 -3.39 8.64
N LEU A 151 38.88 -2.39 8.57
CA LEU A 151 38.58 -1.66 7.33
C LEU A 151 39.79 -0.87 6.84
N GLN A 152 40.53 -0.24 7.75
CA GLN A 152 41.74 0.52 7.44
C GLN A 152 42.89 -0.39 6.99
N LYS A 153 43.06 -1.56 7.62
CA LYS A 153 43.95 -2.62 7.11
C LYS A 153 43.54 -3.13 5.73
N ALA A 154 42.24 -3.30 5.47
CA ALA A 154 41.76 -3.72 4.16
C ALA A 154 42.00 -2.65 3.08
N LEU A 155 41.89 -1.37 3.43
CA LEU A 155 42.22 -0.23 2.57
C LEU A 155 43.73 -0.09 2.33
N GLU A 156 44.59 -0.38 3.30
CA GLU A 156 46.06 -0.37 3.15
C GLU A 156 46.59 -1.50 2.25
N VAL A 157 45.87 -2.62 2.13
CA VAL A 157 46.25 -3.74 1.26
C VAL A 157 45.86 -3.48 -0.21
N LEU A 158 45.01 -2.50 -0.48
CA LEU A 158 44.69 -2.08 -1.85
C LEU A 158 45.80 -1.14 -2.37
N PRO A 159 46.48 -1.48 -3.48
CA PRO A 159 47.42 -0.54 -4.09
C PRO A 159 46.67 0.73 -4.53
N PRO A 160 47.31 1.91 -4.45
CA PRO A 160 46.66 3.18 -4.78
C PRO A 160 46.10 3.16 -6.20
N GLU A 161 44.88 3.68 -6.38
CA GLU A 161 44.17 3.86 -7.65
C GLU A 161 44.81 4.93 -8.57
N ASP A 162 46.14 5.05 -8.57
CA ASP A 162 46.88 5.87 -9.51
C ASP A 162 47.62 4.99 -10.52
N GLN A 163 46.84 4.30 -11.36
CA GLN A 163 47.32 3.97 -12.70
C GLN A 163 46.24 4.32 -13.72
N PRO A 164 46.54 5.21 -14.70
CA PRO A 164 45.65 5.39 -15.82
C PRO A 164 45.55 4.06 -16.56
N VAL A 165 44.32 3.66 -16.88
CA VAL A 165 44.03 2.53 -17.78
C VAL A 165 44.77 2.79 -19.10
N GLN A 166 45.94 2.17 -19.27
CA GLN A 166 46.59 2.08 -20.58
C GLN A 166 45.78 1.09 -21.40
N ASN A 167 44.96 1.63 -22.30
CA ASN A 167 44.55 0.93 -23.51
C ASN A 167 45.82 0.51 -24.26
N GLY A 168 46.04 -0.80 -24.38
CA GLY A 168 47.14 -1.37 -25.14
C GLY A 168 46.83 -2.81 -25.56
N GLU A 169 46.27 -2.92 -26.76
CA GLU A 169 46.40 -4.05 -27.70
C GLU A 169 46.44 -5.49 -27.15
N ASN A 170 45.33 -6.21 -27.34
CA ASN A 170 45.38 -7.48 -28.07
C ASN A 170 43.97 -7.89 -28.52
N GLY A 171 43.70 -7.75 -29.81
CA GLY A 171 42.41 -8.16 -30.39
C GLY A 171 42.23 -7.76 -31.85
N GLN A 172 43.26 -7.88 -32.69
CA GLN A 172 43.08 -7.79 -34.14
C GLN A 172 43.01 -9.20 -34.73
N GLY A 173 41.82 -9.62 -35.16
CA GLY A 173 41.64 -10.89 -35.84
C GLY A 173 40.19 -11.26 -36.15
N THR A 174 39.52 -10.55 -37.07
CA THR A 174 38.34 -11.06 -37.82
C THR A 174 38.21 -10.24 -39.11
N PRO A 175 37.68 -10.73 -40.26
CA PRO A 175 37.44 -12.10 -40.76
C PRO A 175 38.16 -12.37 -42.12
N ALA A 176 38.20 -13.62 -42.57
CA ALA A 176 38.34 -13.93 -44.01
C ALA A 176 37.22 -14.89 -44.44
N ALA A 177 36.36 -14.40 -45.34
CA ALA A 177 35.34 -15.19 -46.02
C ALA A 177 35.96 -16.03 -47.15
N PRO A 178 35.40 -17.20 -47.48
CA PRO A 178 35.86 -18.01 -48.62
C PRO A 178 35.35 -17.44 -49.96
N PRO A 179 36.13 -17.56 -51.05
CA PRO A 179 35.70 -17.12 -52.36
C PRO A 179 34.69 -18.10 -52.99
N ALA A 180 33.72 -17.53 -53.69
CA ALA A 180 32.78 -18.23 -54.54
C ALA A 180 33.45 -18.75 -55.82
N GLN A 181 33.27 -20.05 -56.11
CA GLN A 181 33.06 -20.63 -57.44
C GLN A 181 32.13 -21.84 -57.31
#